data_AF-K2H8N1-F1
#
_entry.id   AF-K2H8N1-F1
#
_cell.length_a   1.000
_cell.length_b   1.000
_cell.length_c   1.000
_cell.angle_alpha   90.00
_cell.angle_beta   90.00
_cell.angle_gamma   90.00
#
_symmetry.space_group_name_H-M   'P 1'
#
loop_
_entity.id
_entity.type
_entity.pdbx_description
1 polymer ?
#
loop_
_entity_poly.entity_id
_entity_poly.type
_entity_poly.pdbx_seq_one_letter_code
_entity_poly.pdbx_strand_id
1 'polypeptide(L)'
;MRALILLITLAGCASTTAIAPREAVPARVTLYRDTVTVEASDGALCTAVRPAGAGGWTGVLAGCPHPWPVAVLRPANRARVPLGPVAADPWVTVAPPSGVLGYGPRSP
;
A
#
# COMPACT_ATOMS: atom_id res chain seq x y z
N MET A 1 -24.00 -57.73 21.35
CA MET A 1 -24.91 -56.74 20.73
C MET A 1 -24.20 -55.39 20.83
N ARG A 2 -23.37 -55.03 19.84
CA ARG A 2 -23.71 -54.05 18.79
C ARG A 2 -24.29 -52.77 19.43
N ALA A 3 -23.41 -51.88 19.89
CA ALA A 3 -22.98 -50.70 19.13
C ALA A 3 -24.17 -49.76 18.84
N LEU A 4 -24.28 -48.67 19.61
CA LEU A 4 -24.95 -47.46 19.15
C LEU A 4 -24.30 -46.24 19.80
N ILE A 5 -23.14 -45.89 19.22
CA ILE A 5 -22.50 -44.58 19.37
C ILE A 5 -23.41 -43.60 18.63
N LEU A 6 -24.26 -42.88 19.37
CA LEU A 6 -25.10 -41.82 18.80
C LEU A 6 -24.28 -40.52 18.71
N LEU A 7 -23.39 -40.48 17.71
CA LEU A 7 -22.72 -39.29 17.20
C LEU A 7 -23.80 -38.38 16.57
N ILE A 8 -24.40 -37.49 17.37
CA ILE A 8 -25.18 -36.38 16.83
C ILE A 8 -24.20 -35.31 16.37
N THR A 9 -23.96 -35.35 15.07
CA THR A 9 -23.30 -34.36 14.24
C THR A 9 -23.89 -32.97 14.47
N LEU A 10 -23.16 -32.11 15.21
CA LEU A 10 -23.35 -30.67 15.15
C LEU A 10 -22.92 -30.19 13.75
N ALA A 11 -23.87 -30.14 12.82
CA ALA A 11 -23.71 -29.43 11.56
C ALA A 11 -23.76 -27.91 11.83
N GLY A 12 -22.62 -27.36 12.27
CA GLY A 12 -22.42 -25.92 12.32
C GLY A 12 -22.31 -25.40 10.88
N CYS A 13 -23.39 -24.81 10.37
CA CYS A 13 -23.33 -23.95 9.19
C CYS A 13 -22.47 -22.74 9.51
N ALA A 14 -21.16 -22.85 9.27
CA ALA A 14 -20.31 -21.68 9.12
C ALA A 14 -20.68 -21.02 7.80
N SER A 15 -21.69 -20.13 7.84
CA SER A 15 -21.91 -19.14 6.78
C SER A 15 -20.73 -18.19 6.81
N THR A 16 -19.60 -18.61 6.22
CA THR A 16 -18.49 -17.72 5.89
C THR A 16 -19.01 -16.81 4.80
N THR A 17 -19.58 -15.68 5.21
CA THR A 17 -19.78 -14.54 4.33
C THR A 17 -18.39 -14.16 3.83
N ALA A 18 -18.04 -14.60 2.62
CA ALA A 18 -16.80 -14.23 1.97
C ALA A 18 -16.87 -12.73 1.71
N ILE A 19 -16.36 -11.94 2.66
CA ILE A 19 -16.15 -10.52 2.46
C ILE A 19 -15.12 -10.43 1.32
N ALA A 20 -15.56 -9.93 0.17
CA ALA A 20 -14.64 -9.71 -0.95
C ALA A 20 -13.46 -8.86 -0.43
N PRO A 21 -12.20 -9.19 -0.78
CA PRO A 21 -11.06 -8.40 -0.37
C PRO A 21 -11.28 -6.96 -0.81
N ARG A 22 -11.27 -6.01 0.14
CA ARG A 22 -11.30 -4.60 -0.20
C ARG A 22 -10.00 -4.29 -0.93
N GLU A 23 -10.10 -3.59 -2.05
CA GLU A 23 -8.92 -3.10 -2.78
C GLU A 23 -8.09 -2.23 -1.84
N ALA A 24 -6.79 -2.52 -1.75
CA ALA A 24 -5.90 -1.77 -0.91
C ALA A 24 -5.60 -0.40 -1.53
N VAL A 25 -5.59 0.63 -0.69
CA VAL A 25 -5.23 2.00 -1.09
C VAL A 25 -4.02 2.48 -0.31
N PRO A 26 -3.21 3.41 -0.83
CA PRO A 26 -2.12 3.99 -0.06
C PRO A 26 -2.67 4.75 1.16
N ALA A 27 -2.27 4.34 2.37
CA ALA A 27 -2.69 4.96 3.63
C ALA A 27 -1.66 5.97 4.16
N ARG A 28 -0.36 5.65 4.04
CA ARG A 28 0.74 6.56 4.41
C ARG A 28 1.84 6.51 3.37
N VAL A 29 2.32 7.67 2.96
CA VAL A 29 3.45 7.80 2.02
C VAL A 29 4.55 8.60 2.69
N THR A 30 5.77 8.07 2.68
CA THR A 30 6.96 8.75 3.19
C THR A 30 8.05 8.75 2.14
N LEU A 31 8.56 9.93 1.82
CA LEU A 31 9.66 10.14 0.88
C LEU A 31 10.98 10.29 1.64
N TYR A 32 11.95 9.48 1.29
CA TYR A 32 13.35 9.63 1.69
C TYR A 32 14.17 10.17 0.52
N ARG A 33 15.48 10.34 0.72
CA ARG A 33 16.41 10.84 -0.30
C ARG A 33 16.45 9.94 -1.54
N ASP A 34 16.41 8.65 -1.33
CA ASP A 34 16.66 7.58 -2.31
C ASP A 34 15.56 6.52 -2.33
N THR A 35 14.53 6.65 -1.50
CA THR A 35 13.42 5.69 -1.45
C THR A 35 12.09 6.39 -1.23
N VAL A 36 11.02 5.74 -1.66
CA VAL A 36 9.65 6.04 -1.24
C VAL A 36 9.11 4.80 -0.55
N THR A 37 8.53 4.99 0.62
CA THR A 37 7.79 3.94 1.32
C THR A 37 6.32 4.27 1.31
N VAL A 38 5.49 3.25 1.06
CA VAL A 38 4.04 3.34 1.05
C VAL A 38 3.49 2.26 1.97
N GLU A 39 2.75 2.65 2.99
CA GLU A 39 1.93 1.72 3.77
C GLU A 39 0.54 1.69 3.15
N ALA A 40 0.11 0.52 2.72
CA ALA A 40 -1.22 0.28 2.19
C ALA A 40 -2.26 0.15 3.32
N SER A 41 -3.54 0.30 3.00
CA SER A 41 -4.65 0.25 3.95
C SER A 41 -4.85 -1.12 4.62
N ASP A 42 -4.26 -2.18 4.07
CA ASP A 42 -4.20 -3.52 4.67
C ASP A 42 -2.98 -3.71 5.59
N GLY A 43 -2.17 -2.67 5.78
CA GLY A 43 -0.98 -2.67 6.63
C GLY A 43 0.31 -3.12 5.92
N ALA A 44 0.24 -3.49 4.64
CA ALA A 44 1.44 -3.88 3.90
C ALA A 44 2.37 -2.68 3.67
N LEU A 45 3.66 -2.83 3.97
CA LEU A 45 4.68 -1.81 3.75
C LEU A 45 5.47 -2.10 2.47
N CYS A 46 5.32 -1.22 1.50
CA CYS A 46 5.92 -1.30 0.18
C CYS A 46 7.03 -0.25 0.03
N THR A 47 8.08 -0.55 -0.73
CA THR A 47 9.19 0.39 -0.97
C THR A 47 9.56 0.43 -2.45
N ALA A 48 9.81 1.63 -2.98
CA ALA A 48 10.47 1.84 -4.26
C ALA A 48 11.83 2.52 -4.02
N VAL A 49 12.85 2.05 -4.73
CA VAL A 49 14.22 2.56 -4.63
C VAL A 49 14.55 3.38 -5.87
N ARG A 50 15.19 4.53 -5.65
CA ARG A 50 15.64 5.42 -6.70
C ARG A 50 16.67 4.71 -7.59
N PRO A 51 16.47 4.65 -8.92
CA PRO A 51 17.51 4.22 -9.84
C PRO A 51 18.64 5.26 -9.89
N ALA A 52 19.84 4.86 -10.32
CA ALA A 52 20.97 5.77 -10.43
C ALA A 52 20.63 7.01 -11.30
N GLY A 53 20.93 8.21 -10.80
CA GLY A 53 20.69 9.46 -11.53
C GLY A 53 20.40 10.67 -10.63
N ALA A 54 20.33 11.85 -11.26
CA ALA A 54 19.94 13.11 -10.62
C ALA A 54 18.49 13.49 -10.98
N GLY A 55 17.82 14.27 -10.13
CA GLY A 55 16.44 14.72 -10.36
C GLY A 55 15.34 13.72 -9.97
N GLY A 56 14.13 14.00 -10.46
CA GLY A 56 12.96 13.14 -10.30
C GLY A 56 13.15 11.77 -10.94
N TRP A 57 12.40 10.78 -10.47
CA TRP A 57 12.56 9.39 -10.89
C TRP A 57 11.26 8.60 -10.79
N THR A 58 11.16 7.51 -11.53
CA THR A 58 10.03 6.58 -11.49
C THR A 58 10.49 5.21 -11.02
N GLY A 59 9.58 4.44 -10.42
CA GLY A 59 9.84 3.09 -9.98
C GLY A 59 8.56 2.30 -9.76
N VAL A 60 8.72 1.07 -9.29
CA VAL A 60 7.61 0.20 -8.88
C VAL A 60 7.81 -0.17 -7.42
N LEU A 61 6.74 -0.11 -6.63
CA LEU A 61 6.75 -0.59 -5.27
C LEU A 61 7.08 -2.09 -5.21
N ALA A 62 7.90 -2.49 -4.25
CA ALA A 62 8.31 -3.86 -4.03
C ALA A 62 8.35 -4.19 -2.54
N GLY A 63 8.53 -5.47 -2.22
CA GLY A 63 8.56 -5.98 -0.84
C GLY A 63 7.18 -6.16 -0.21
N CYS A 64 6.11 -6.03 -1.00
CA CYS A 64 4.72 -6.19 -0.57
C CYS A 64 3.85 -6.74 -1.72
N PRO A 65 2.58 -7.14 -1.47
CA PRO A 65 1.65 -7.60 -2.51
C PRO A 65 1.17 -6.52 -3.50
N HIS A 66 1.58 -5.25 -3.33
CA HIS A 66 1.07 -4.10 -4.07
C HIS A 66 2.15 -3.43 -4.94
N PRO A 67 2.42 -3.94 -6.15
CA PRO A 67 3.45 -3.42 -7.03
C PRO A 67 2.99 -2.17 -7.80
N TRP A 68 2.58 -1.13 -7.08
CA TRP A 68 2.09 0.09 -7.70
C TRP A 68 3.22 0.91 -8.30
N PRO A 69 3.06 1.46 -9.53
CA PRO A 69 3.98 2.45 -10.07
C PRO A 69 4.04 3.70 -9.19
N VAL A 70 5.23 4.29 -9.08
CA VAL A 70 5.45 5.55 -8.39
C VAL A 70 6.28 6.50 -9.25
N ALA A 71 5.99 7.79 -9.14
CA ALA A 71 6.85 8.84 -9.69
C ALA A 71 7.19 9.86 -8.61
N VAL A 72 8.48 10.08 -8.38
CA VAL A 72 9.00 11.16 -7.55
C VAL A 72 9.32 12.33 -8.46
N LEU A 73 8.44 13.33 -8.46
CA LEU A 73 8.55 14.54 -9.27
C LEU A 73 9.48 15.57 -8.62
N ARG A 74 9.45 15.63 -7.28
CA ARG A 74 10.30 16.53 -6.48
C ARG A 74 11.05 15.74 -5.40
N PRO A 75 12.34 15.43 -5.63
CA PRO A 75 13.16 14.74 -4.64
C PRO A 75 13.30 15.55 -3.35
N ALA A 76 13.41 14.86 -2.22
CA ALA A 76 13.68 15.49 -0.93
C ALA A 76 15.18 15.38 -0.58
N ASN A 77 15.79 16.50 -0.18
CA ASN A 77 17.16 16.51 0.34
C ASN A 77 17.23 16.22 1.85
N ARG A 78 16.07 16.21 2.52
CA ARG A 78 15.93 15.97 3.96
C ARG A 78 15.56 14.52 4.23
N ALA A 79 16.04 14.00 5.35
CA ALA A 79 15.71 12.65 5.79
C ALA A 79 14.21 12.57 6.15
N ARG A 80 13.53 11.54 5.63
CA ARG A 80 12.17 11.13 6.00
C ARG A 80 11.13 12.27 5.98
N VAL A 81 10.49 12.48 4.85
CA VAL A 81 9.41 13.46 4.65
C VAL A 81 8.07 12.72 4.60
N PRO A 82 7.24 12.78 5.65
CA PRO A 82 5.87 12.28 5.58
C PRO A 82 5.07 13.14 4.61
N LEU A 83 4.33 12.47 3.71
CA LEU A 83 3.49 13.13 2.72
C LEU A 83 2.00 12.97 3.08
N GLY A 84 1.21 13.95 2.65
CA GLY A 84 -0.25 13.91 2.67
C GLY A 84 -0.81 14.00 1.25
N PRO A 85 -2.07 13.58 1.03
CA PRO A 85 -2.71 13.69 -0.28
C PRO A 85 -2.84 15.15 -0.71
N VAL A 86 -2.52 15.44 -1.97
CA VAL A 86 -2.66 16.77 -2.58
C VAL A 86 -3.19 16.64 -4.01
N ALA A 87 -4.04 17.58 -4.42
CA ALA A 87 -4.60 17.60 -5.78
C ALA A 87 -3.66 18.29 -6.79
N ALA A 88 -2.94 19.33 -6.36
CA ALA A 88 -2.05 20.13 -7.20
C ALA A 88 -0.60 20.01 -6.74
N ASP A 89 0.32 20.07 -7.70
CA ASP A 89 1.77 20.04 -7.50
C ASP A 89 2.30 18.92 -6.57
N PRO A 90 1.97 17.64 -6.81
CA PRO A 90 2.48 16.56 -5.98
C PRO A 90 4.01 16.44 -6.06
N TRP A 91 4.61 16.00 -4.96
CA TRP A 91 6.02 15.61 -4.93
C TRP A 91 6.20 14.16 -5.36
N VAL A 92 5.23 13.31 -5.00
CA VAL A 92 5.19 11.90 -5.33
C VAL A 92 3.80 11.56 -5.88
N THR A 93 3.72 10.77 -6.94
CA THR A 93 2.50 10.10 -7.34
C THR A 93 2.61 8.60 -7.10
N VAL A 94 1.51 7.98 -6.70
CA VAL A 94 1.36 6.52 -6.55
C VAL A 94 0.16 6.11 -7.38
N ALA A 95 0.29 5.07 -8.18
CA ALA A 95 -0.76 4.61 -9.10
C ALA A 95 -1.31 3.22 -8.70
N PRO A 96 -2.14 3.13 -7.64
CA PRO A 96 -2.94 1.93 -7.39
C PRO A 96 -3.95 1.69 -8.53
N PRO A 97 -4.57 0.49 -8.62
CA PRO A 97 -5.57 0.19 -9.65
C PRO A 97 -6.79 1.13 -9.61
N SER A 98 -7.13 1.65 -8.43
CA SER A 98 -8.16 2.68 -8.24
C SER A 98 -7.88 4.04 -8.89
N GLY A 99 -6.64 4.30 -9.36
CA GLY A 99 -6.26 5.54 -10.04
C GLY A 99 -5.03 6.23 -9.44
N VAL A 100 -4.49 7.24 -10.14
CA VAL A 100 -3.28 7.96 -9.71
C VAL A 100 -3.59 8.95 -8.60
N LEU A 101 -2.81 8.88 -7.52
CA LEU A 101 -2.93 9.74 -6.34
C LEU A 101 -1.67 10.57 -6.16
N GLY A 102 -1.84 11.87 -5.89
CA GLY A 102 -0.76 12.82 -5.63
C GLY A 102 -0.49 13.02 -4.14
N TYR A 103 0.78 13.11 -3.76
CA TYR A 103 1.23 13.30 -2.38
C TYR A 103 2.28 14.40 -2.29
N GLY A 104 2.13 15.30 -1.31
CA GLY A 104 3.04 16.41 -1.03
C GLY A 104 3.38 16.52 0.45
N PRO A 105 4.41 17.30 0.84
CA PRO A 105 4.75 17.51 2.24
C PRO A 105 3.53 18.01 3.01
N ARG A 106 3.31 17.46 4.21
CA ARG A 106 2.32 18.05 5.11
C ARG A 106 2.81 19.44 5.50
N SER A 107 2.02 20.46 5.20
CA SER A 107 2.25 21.79 5.76
C SER A 107 2.22 21.66 7.29
N PRO A 108 3.16 22.30 8.01
CA PRO A 108 3.09 22.40 9.46
C PRO A 108 1.85 23.16 9.92
#